data_AF-A0A195CV70-F1
#
_entry.id   AF-A0A195CV70-F1
#
_cell.length_a   1.000
_cell.length_b   1.000
_cell.length_c   1.000
_cell.angle_alpha   90.00
_cell.angle_beta   90.00
_cell.angle_gamma   90.00
#
_symmetry.space_group_name_H-M   'P 1'
#
loop_
_entity.id
_entity.type
_entity.pdbx_description
1 polymer ?
#
loop_
_entity_poly.entity_id
_entity_poly.type
_entity_poly.pdbx_seq_one_letter_code
_entity_poly.pdbx_strand_id
1 'polypeptide(L)'
;MIKLKSGGSIVNVSSQAAQAALKDHAVYCMSKAALDMLTKTMALELGPHNIRVNSVGPTVVMTEMGKLGWSDPQKAQSMINKIPLGRFAGMFLGYFFIEI
;
A
#
# COMPACT_ATOMS: atom_id res chain seq x y z
N MET A 1 -1.45 -23.73 -3.28
CA MET A 1 -0.28 -23.75 -2.36
C MET A 1 -0.40 -24.90 -1.38
N ILE A 2 -1.26 -24.84 -0.35
CA ILE A 2 -1.43 -25.94 0.63
C ILE A 2 -1.79 -27.28 -0.03
N LYS A 3 -2.86 -27.34 -0.83
CA LYS A 3 -3.26 -28.57 -1.54
C LYS A 3 -2.17 -29.12 -2.48
N LEU A 4 -1.37 -28.22 -3.05
CA LEU A 4 -0.26 -28.54 -3.96
C LEU A 4 1.03 -28.87 -3.20
N LYS A 5 1.03 -28.81 -1.87
CA LYS A 5 2.22 -28.94 -0.99
C LYS A 5 3.39 -28.06 -1.43
N SER A 6 3.08 -26.88 -1.95
CA SER A 6 4.05 -25.87 -2.34
C SER A 6 3.94 -24.65 -1.42
N GLY A 7 5.10 -24.20 -0.91
CA GLY A 7 5.20 -22.93 -0.20
C GLY A 7 5.02 -21.73 -1.14
N GLY A 8 5.21 -20.52 -0.61
CA GLY A 8 5.33 -19.32 -1.44
C GLY A 8 5.05 -18.03 -0.68
N SER A 9 4.55 -17.03 -1.39
CA SER A 9 4.41 -15.66 -0.88
C SER A 9 3.11 -15.02 -1.35
N ILE A 10 2.40 -14.39 -0.41
CA ILE A 10 1.24 -13.53 -0.66
C ILE A 10 1.63 -12.11 -0.23
N VAL A 11 1.35 -11.13 -1.09
CA VAL A 11 1.57 -9.71 -0.80
C VAL A 11 0.26 -8.95 -1.00
N ASN A 12 -0.29 -8.46 0.09
CA ASN A 12 -1.50 -7.62 0.07
C ASN A 12 -1.13 -6.15 -0.16
N VAL A 13 -2.00 -5.43 -0.86
CA VAL A 13 -1.85 -3.99 -1.10
C VAL A 13 -2.73 -3.22 -0.13
N SER A 14 -2.14 -2.73 0.94
CA SER A 14 -2.78 -1.90 1.94
C SER A 14 -2.63 -0.41 1.62
N SER A 15 -2.50 0.44 2.64
CA SER A 15 -2.26 1.88 2.51
C SER A 15 -1.64 2.41 3.79
N GLN A 16 -0.93 3.54 3.71
CA GLN A 16 -0.60 4.33 4.89
C GLN A 16 -1.84 4.70 5.72
N ALA A 17 -3.02 4.78 5.07
CA ALA A 17 -4.33 4.97 5.70
C ALA A 17 -4.76 3.84 6.66
N ALA A 18 -4.06 2.69 6.66
CA ALA A 18 -4.26 1.64 7.66
C ALA A 18 -3.69 2.01 9.04
N GLN A 19 -2.74 2.95 9.09
CA GLN A 19 -2.01 3.33 10.31
C GLN A 19 -2.25 4.78 10.72
N ALA A 20 -2.49 5.68 9.76
CA ALA A 20 -2.80 7.08 10.04
C ALA A 20 -4.22 7.43 9.54
N ALA A 21 -5.01 8.04 10.41
CA ALA A 21 -6.36 8.48 10.05
C ALA A 21 -6.32 9.61 9.02
N LEU A 22 -7.13 9.48 7.97
CA LEU A 22 -7.31 10.50 6.94
C LEU A 22 -8.75 11.01 6.99
N LYS A 23 -8.91 12.34 7.05
CA LYS A 23 -10.22 12.98 7.00
C LYS A 23 -10.93 12.60 5.68
N ASP A 24 -12.24 12.38 5.74
CA ASP A 24 -13.10 12.01 4.60
C ASP A 24 -12.84 10.61 3.99
N HIS A 25 -12.10 9.74 4.70
CA HIS A 25 -11.71 8.40 4.21
C HIS A 25 -12.08 7.27 5.20
N ALA A 26 -13.14 7.42 6.00
CA ALA A 26 -13.47 6.51 7.10
C ALA A 26 -13.54 5.02 6.68
N VAL A 27 -14.34 4.71 5.65
CA VAL A 27 -14.50 3.33 5.15
C VAL A 27 -13.19 2.80 4.56
N TYR A 28 -12.45 3.65 3.84
CA TYR A 28 -11.16 3.27 3.27
C TYR A 28 -10.14 2.93 4.36
N CYS A 29 -9.96 3.80 5.37
CA CYS A 29 -9.07 3.58 6.51
C CYS A 29 -9.45 2.29 7.25
N MET A 30 -10.75 2.08 7.52
CA MET A 30 -11.25 0.85 8.14
C MET A 30 -10.87 -0.39 7.32
N SER A 31 -11.14 -0.39 6.01
CA SER A 31 -10.85 -1.54 5.15
C SER A 31 -9.35 -1.87 5.09
N LYS A 32 -8.48 -0.87 5.06
CA LYS A 32 -7.03 -1.07 4.98
C LYS A 32 -6.44 -1.51 6.33
N ALA A 33 -6.96 -0.99 7.44
CA ALA A 33 -6.63 -1.49 8.78
C ALA A 33 -7.06 -2.96 8.96
N ALA A 34 -8.26 -3.32 8.48
CA ALA A 34 -8.73 -4.71 8.50
C ALA A 34 -7.83 -5.62 7.64
N LEU A 35 -7.39 -5.17 6.47
CA LEU A 35 -6.46 -5.91 5.61
C LEU A 35 -5.09 -6.13 6.26
N ASP A 36 -4.58 -5.16 7.01
CA ASP A 36 -3.33 -5.31 7.77
C ASP A 36 -3.46 -6.35 8.89
N MET A 37 -4.60 -6.39 9.59
CA MET A 37 -4.84 -7.42 10.59
C MET A 37 -5.02 -8.80 9.95
N LEU A 38 -5.77 -8.88 8.85
CA LEU A 38 -5.92 -10.11 8.07
C LEU A 38 -4.57 -10.66 7.62
N THR A 39 -3.68 -9.79 7.13
CA THR A 39 -2.32 -10.17 6.72
C THR A 39 -1.56 -10.85 7.86
N LYS A 40 -1.65 -10.32 9.09
CA LYS A 40 -1.00 -10.90 10.27
C LYS A 40 -1.60 -12.26 10.64
N THR A 41 -2.93 -12.37 10.64
CA THR A 41 -3.63 -13.63 10.91
C THR A 41 -3.26 -14.69 9.88
N MET A 42 -3.28 -14.35 8.58
CA MET A 42 -2.88 -15.27 7.52
C MET A 42 -1.40 -15.68 7.64
N ALA A 43 -0.50 -14.77 8.00
CA ALA A 43 0.91 -15.12 8.21
C ALA A 43 1.07 -16.15 9.34
N LEU A 44 0.31 -15.99 10.43
CA LEU A 44 0.30 -16.92 11.56
C LEU A 44 -0.23 -18.31 11.14
N GLU A 45 -1.35 -18.34 10.42
CA GLU A 45 -2.02 -19.59 10.04
C GLU A 45 -1.31 -20.32 8.89
N LEU A 46 -0.73 -19.58 7.94
CA LEU A 46 -0.13 -20.14 6.73
C LEU A 46 1.39 -20.38 6.86
N GLY A 47 2.04 -19.81 7.87
CA GLY A 47 3.45 -20.02 8.18
C GLY A 47 3.88 -21.49 8.26
N PRO A 48 3.14 -22.37 8.97
CA PRO A 48 3.41 -23.82 9.01
C PRO A 48 3.39 -24.51 7.65
N HIS A 49 2.75 -23.91 6.64
CA HIS A 49 2.69 -24.41 5.27
C HIS A 49 3.80 -23.83 4.36
N ASN A 50 4.81 -23.18 4.94
CA ASN A 50 5.88 -22.48 4.22
C ASN A 50 5.34 -21.37 3.29
N ILE A 51 4.27 -20.69 3.71
CA ILE A 51 3.66 -19.58 2.98
C ILE A 51 3.85 -18.30 3.80
N ARG A 52 4.57 -17.33 3.23
CA ARG A 52 4.75 -16.01 3.82
C ARG A 52 3.63 -15.08 3.38
N VAL A 53 3.10 -14.28 4.28
CA VAL A 53 2.07 -13.28 3.97
C VAL A 53 2.53 -11.93 4.50
N ASN A 54 2.60 -10.94 3.61
CA ASN A 54 3.04 -9.58 3.93
C ASN A 54 2.07 -8.56 3.32
N SER A 55 2.15 -7.32 3.79
CA SER A 55 1.37 -6.20 3.28
C SER A 55 2.31 -5.06 2.92
N VAL A 56 2.04 -4.39 1.81
CA VAL A 56 2.68 -3.11 1.45
C VAL A 56 1.66 -1.99 1.60
N GLY A 57 2.03 -0.91 2.28
CA GLY A 57 1.16 0.26 2.51
C GLY A 57 1.70 1.51 1.83
N PRO A 58 1.38 1.75 0.54
CA PRO A 58 1.81 2.97 -0.14
C PRO A 58 1.20 4.24 0.48
N THR A 59 1.93 5.34 0.32
CA THR A 59 1.38 6.71 0.44
C THR A 59 0.91 7.17 -0.95
N VAL A 60 1.09 8.44 -1.32
CA VAL A 60 0.75 8.96 -2.63
C VAL A 60 1.66 8.35 -3.71
N VAL A 61 1.03 7.71 -4.69
CA VAL A 61 1.64 7.20 -5.92
C VAL A 61 1.01 7.94 -7.10
N MET A 62 1.82 8.47 -8.01
CA MET A 62 1.36 9.22 -9.20
C MET A 62 0.85 8.31 -10.32
N THR A 63 -0.10 7.45 -9.99
CA THR A 63 -0.94 6.72 -10.96
C THR A 63 -1.97 7.67 -11.58
N GLU A 64 -2.78 7.21 -12.54
CA GLU A 64 -3.90 8.01 -13.07
C GLU A 64 -4.85 8.49 -11.95
N MET A 65 -5.16 7.62 -10.98
CA MET A 65 -5.94 8.01 -9.79
C MET A 65 -5.20 9.04 -8.93
N GLY A 66 -3.89 8.86 -8.74
CA GLY A 66 -3.05 9.80 -7.99
C GLY A 66 -3.05 11.19 -8.62
N LYS A 67 -2.97 11.28 -9.95
CA LYS A 67 -3.03 12.54 -10.70
C LYS A 67 -4.34 13.28 -10.44
N LEU A 68 -5.48 12.60 -10.41
CA LEU A 68 -6.76 13.25 -10.10
C LEU A 68 -6.77 13.92 -8.72
N GLY A 69 -6.09 13.31 -7.74
CA GLY A 69 -6.04 13.82 -6.37
C GLY A 69 -4.93 14.85 -6.10
N TRP A 70 -3.83 14.81 -6.86
CA TRP A 70 -2.55 15.45 -6.50
C TRP A 70 -1.87 16.22 -7.63
N SER A 71 -2.55 16.50 -8.75
CA SER A 71 -1.96 17.31 -9.85
C SER A 71 -1.80 18.80 -9.52
N ASP A 72 -2.55 19.34 -8.57
CA ASP A 72 -2.37 20.72 -8.09
C ASP A 72 -1.03 20.83 -7.32
N PRO A 73 -0.05 21.60 -7.82
CA PRO A 73 1.26 21.71 -7.18
C PRO A 73 1.21 22.29 -5.76
N GLN A 74 0.28 23.22 -5.48
CA GLN A 74 0.19 23.83 -4.15
C GLN A 74 -0.27 22.79 -3.10
N LYS A 75 -1.30 22.02 -3.46
CA LYS A 75 -1.78 20.90 -2.64
C LYS A 75 -0.70 19.82 -2.50
N ALA A 76 -0.06 19.42 -3.59
CA ALA A 76 0.96 18.39 -3.61
C ALA A 76 2.16 18.74 -2.72
N GLN A 77 2.65 19.98 -2.78
CA GLN A 77 3.82 20.41 -2.02
C GLN A 77 3.63 20.24 -0.50
N SER A 78 2.41 20.51 0.00
CA SER A 78 2.09 20.32 1.42
C SER A 78 2.27 18.88 1.89
N MET A 79 2.01 17.90 1.02
CA MET A 79 2.16 16.49 1.32
C MET A 79 3.60 16.03 1.09
N ILE A 80 4.24 16.48 0.01
CA ILE A 80 5.65 16.20 -0.32
C ILE A 80 6.56 16.63 0.84
N ASN A 81 6.31 17.79 1.46
CA ASN A 81 7.11 18.28 2.59
C ASN A 81 7.06 17.37 3.83
N LYS A 82 6.06 16.48 3.95
CA LYS A 82 5.96 15.50 5.04
C LYS A 82 6.58 14.16 4.68
N ILE A 83 6.99 13.97 3.42
CA ILE A 83 7.64 12.76 2.93
C ILE A 83 9.15 13.01 3.01
N PRO A 84 9.91 12.23 3.81
CA PRO A 84 11.35 12.45 3.97
C PRO A 84 12.16 12.41 2.66
N LEU A 85 11.69 11.65 1.67
CA LEU A 85 12.32 11.56 0.34
C LEU A 85 11.99 12.74 -0.58
N GLY A 86 11.13 13.68 -0.17
CA GLY A 86 10.81 14.89 -0.92
C GLY A 86 10.13 14.65 -2.28
N ARG A 87 9.48 13.50 -2.49
CA ARG A 87 8.78 13.16 -3.73
C ARG A 87 7.65 12.14 -3.52
N PHE A 88 6.69 12.11 -4.44
CA PHE A 88 5.72 11.02 -4.55
C PHE A 88 6.32 9.79 -5.25
N ALA A 89 5.75 8.62 -4.97
CA ALA A 89 6.11 7.40 -5.67
C ALA A 89 5.62 7.45 -7.14
N GLY A 90 6.33 6.80 -8.06
CA GLY A 90 6.00 6.82 -9.49
C GLY A 90 6.49 8.05 -10.27
N MET A 91 6.98 9.10 -9.60
CA MET A 91 7.81 10.12 -10.23
C MET A 91 9.22 9.53 -10.45
N PHE A 92 9.35 8.71 -11.49
CA PHE A 92 10.65 8.30 -12.02
C PHE A 92 10.97 9.15 -13.25
N LEU A 93 12.17 9.73 -13.26
CA LEU A 93 12.82 10.19 -14.48
C LEU A 93 13.09 8.97 -15.35
N GLY A 94 12.12 8.62 -16.21
CA GLY A 94 12.21 7.47 -17.11
C GLY A 94 11.36 6.29 -16.69
N TYR A 95 10.50 5.89 -17.62
CA TYR A 95 9.63 4.72 -17.66
C TYR A 95 10.11 3.52 -16.82
N PHE A 96 9.56 3.36 -15.62
CA PHE A 96 9.41 2.05 -14.99
C PHE A 96 8.03 2.01 -14.32
N PHE A 97 7.08 1.48 -15.08
CA PHE A 97 5.74 1.14 -14.60
C PHE A 97 5.87 -0.02 -13.61
N ILE A 98 5.59 0.23 -12.33
CA ILE A 98 5.15 -0.82 -11.43
C ILE A 98 3.65 -0.62 -11.30
N GLU A 99 2.90 -1.34 -12.15
CA GLU A 99 1.53 -1.71 -11.81
C GLU A 99 1.62 -2.80 -10.73
N ILE A 100 0.89 -2.58 -9.64
CA ILE A 100 0.67 -3.58 -8.60
C ILE A 100 -0.65 -4.28 -8.91
#